data_AF-A0A1A9LGH6-F1
#
_entry.id   AF-A0A1A9LGH6-F1
#
_cell.length_a   1.000
_cell.length_b   1.000
_cell.length_c   1.000
_cell.angle_alpha   90.00
_cell.angle_beta   90.00
_cell.angle_gamma   90.00
#
_symmetry.space_group_name_H-M   'P 1'
#
loop_
_entity.id
_entity.type
_entity.pdbx_description
1 polymer ?
#
loop_
_entity_poly.entity_id
_entity_poly.type
_entity_poly.pdbx_seq_one_letter_code
_entity_poly.pdbx_strand_id
1 'polypeptide(L)'
;MKDETIKLRSDLKKLKFLLIGLTIIELANILLMFTRDVLWFKFYNLQWVIFGIHYSIAAIFIWFIWKKMPLEKKSKSNNTFLILFFGIIGMWLWMPNKKEVNKLIQKQS
;
A
#
# COMPACT_ATOMS: atom_id res chain seq x y z
N MET A 1 -6.83 -20.84 -14.41
CA MET A 1 -6.64 -19.58 -15.16
C MET A 1 -7.73 -18.54 -14.89
N LYS A 2 -9.02 -18.70 -15.28
CA LYS A 2 -10.07 -17.70 -14.97
C LYS A 2 -10.22 -17.40 -13.47
N ASP A 3 -10.16 -18.42 -12.62
CA ASP A 3 -10.39 -18.29 -11.17
C ASP A 3 -9.29 -17.47 -10.45
N GLU A 4 -8.02 -17.66 -10.85
CA GLU A 4 -6.87 -16.90 -10.32
C GLU A 4 -6.96 -15.41 -10.66
N THR A 5 -7.49 -15.07 -11.82
CA THR A 5 -7.64 -13.66 -12.26
C THR A 5 -8.74 -12.93 -11.46
N ILE A 6 -9.81 -13.63 -11.10
CA ILE A 6 -10.88 -13.10 -10.26
C ILE A 6 -10.35 -12.87 -8.85
N LYS A 7 -9.58 -13.83 -8.32
CA LYS A 7 -8.91 -13.72 -7.02
C LYS A 7 -7.93 -12.55 -6.98
N LEU A 8 -7.09 -12.37 -8.01
CA LEU A 8 -6.13 -11.25 -8.09
C LEU A 8 -6.84 -9.89 -8.07
N ARG A 9 -7.94 -9.73 -8.82
CA ARG A 9 -8.74 -8.49 -8.81
C ARG A 9 -9.36 -8.23 -7.45
N SER A 10 -9.88 -9.27 -6.81
CA SER A 10 -10.46 -9.17 -5.46
C SER A 10 -9.42 -8.73 -4.44
N ASP A 11 -8.24 -9.34 -4.48
CA ASP A 11 -7.14 -9.00 -3.57
C ASP A 11 -6.62 -7.58 -3.80
N LEU A 12 -6.49 -7.12 -5.05
CA LEU A 12 -6.14 -5.74 -5.37
C LEU A 12 -7.18 -4.73 -4.86
N LYS A 13 -8.48 -5.06 -4.94
CA LYS A 13 -9.53 -4.22 -4.34
C LYS A 13 -9.35 -4.13 -2.82
N LYS A 14 -9.08 -5.25 -2.14
CA LYS A 14 -8.82 -5.26 -0.69
C LYS A 14 -7.59 -4.41 -0.32
N LEU A 15 -6.50 -4.54 -1.07
CA LEU A 15 -5.31 -3.70 -0.91
C LEU A 15 -5.62 -2.22 -1.10
N LYS A 16 -6.44 -1.87 -2.09
CA LYS A 16 -6.88 -0.50 -2.31
C LYS A 16 -7.69 0.04 -1.13
N PHE A 17 -8.61 -0.75 -0.57
CA PHE A 17 -9.35 -0.36 0.64
C PHE A 17 -8.43 -0.16 1.85
N LEU A 18 -7.45 -1.05 2.05
CA LEU A 18 -6.44 -0.89 3.10
C LEU A 18 -5.64 0.41 2.93
N LEU A 19 -5.22 0.72 1.71
CA LEU A 19 -4.47 1.94 1.40
C LEU A 19 -5.29 3.21 1.65
N ILE A 20 -6.57 3.20 1.27
CA ILE A 20 -7.48 4.32 1.54
C ILE A 20 -7.62 4.51 3.07
N GLY A 21 -7.82 3.42 3.82
CA GLY A 21 -7.91 3.48 5.28
C GLY A 21 -6.65 4.05 5.92
N LEU A 22 -5.46 3.58 5.50
CA LEU A 22 -4.18 4.12 5.96
C LEU A 22 -4.04 5.61 5.62
N THR A 23 -4.43 6.01 4.41
CA THR A 23 -4.36 7.41 3.97
C THR A 23 -5.23 8.32 4.84
N ILE A 24 -6.44 7.87 5.20
CA ILE A 24 -7.33 8.61 6.09
C ILE A 24 -6.72 8.75 7.49
N ILE A 25 -6.15 7.68 8.04
CA ILE A 25 -5.48 7.70 9.35
C ILE A 25 -4.31 8.68 9.35
N GLU A 26 -3.48 8.67 8.31
CA GLU A 26 -2.34 9.59 8.20
C GLU A 26 -2.78 11.04 8.04
N LEU A 27 -3.79 11.31 7.20
CA LEU A 27 -4.34 12.65 7.05
C LEU A 27 -4.93 13.17 8.36
N ALA A 28 -5.66 12.34 9.10
CA ALA A 28 -6.19 12.69 10.41
C ALA A 28 -5.06 12.99 11.40
N ASN A 29 -3.98 12.20 11.40
CA ASN A 29 -2.81 12.45 12.24
C ASN A 29 -2.15 13.80 11.91
N ILE A 30 -1.97 14.12 10.62
CA ILE A 30 -1.43 15.41 10.17
C ILE A 30 -2.33 16.56 10.63
N LEU A 31 -3.65 16.45 10.46
CA LEU A 31 -4.59 17.49 10.89
C LEU A 31 -4.57 17.72 12.40
N LEU A 32 -4.48 16.64 13.19
CA LEU A 32 -4.34 16.72 14.65
C LEU A 32 -3.01 17.36 15.08
N MET A 33 -1.94 17.14 14.31
CA MET A 33 -0.64 17.75 14.56
C MET A 33 -0.68 19.28 14.43
N PHE A 34 -1.42 19.81 13.45
CA PHE A 34 -1.54 21.27 13.23
C PHE A 34 -2.46 22.00 14.23
N THR A 35 -3.32 21.27 14.95
CA THR A 35 -4.33 21.88 15.83
C THR A 35 -3.94 21.89 17.32
N ARG A 36 -2.81 21.28 17.70
CA ARG A 36 -2.43 21.06 19.10
C ARG A 36 -0.97 21.42 19.39
N ASP A 37 -0.70 22.70 19.62
CA ASP A 37 0.64 23.21 19.95
C ASP A 37 1.19 22.72 21.32
N VAL A 38 0.35 22.19 22.22
CA VAL A 38 0.72 22.00 23.65
C VAL A 38 0.69 20.53 24.14
N LEU A 39 0.36 19.55 23.29
CA LEU A 39 0.11 18.15 23.72
C LEU A 39 1.13 17.11 23.23
N TRP A 40 2.32 17.55 22.78
CA TRP A 40 3.36 16.70 22.18
C TRP A 40 3.80 15.51 23.06
N PHE A 41 3.88 15.67 24.38
CA PHE A 41 4.42 14.63 25.27
C PHE A 41 3.46 13.46 25.55
N LYS A 42 2.14 13.64 25.41
CA LYS A 42 1.15 12.57 25.66
C LYS A 42 0.94 11.63 24.47
N PHE A 43 1.37 12.03 23.27
CA PHE A 43 1.09 11.32 22.02
C PHE A 43 2.29 10.56 21.43
N TYR A 44 3.44 10.55 22.12
CA TYR A 44 4.63 9.81 21.66
C TYR A 44 4.32 8.34 21.37
N ASN A 45 3.57 7.67 22.25
CA ASN A 45 3.15 6.29 22.06
C ASN A 45 2.20 6.09 20.87
N LEU A 46 1.36 7.07 20.55
CA LEU A 46 0.41 6.98 19.44
C LEU A 46 1.13 7.06 18.09
N GLN A 47 2.18 7.89 17.99
CA GLN A 47 3.00 7.98 16.77
C GLN A 47 3.68 6.65 16.46
N TRP A 48 4.23 5.97 17.47
CA TRP A 48 4.81 4.63 17.28
C TRP A 48 3.80 3.60 16.80
N VAL A 49 2.56 3.65 17.31
CA VAL A 49 1.47 2.77 16.83
C VAL A 49 1.13 3.07 15.37
N ILE A 50 1.03 4.34 14.99
CA ILE A 50 0.75 4.74 13.61
C ILE A 50 1.88 4.30 12.68
N PHE A 51 3.14 4.52 13.06
CA PHE A 51 4.29 4.03 12.30
C PHE A 51 4.26 2.50 12.18
N GLY A 52 3.97 1.79 13.27
CA GLY A 52 3.84 0.33 13.26
C GLY A 52 2.78 -0.16 12.27
N ILE A 53 1.61 0.50 12.22
CA ILE A 53 0.55 0.20 11.26
C ILE A 53 1.01 0.50 9.83
N HIS A 54 1.65 1.65 9.59
CA HIS A 54 2.17 2.03 8.28
C HIS A 54 3.15 0.97 7.73
N TYR A 55 4.17 0.61 8.52
CA TYR A 55 5.15 -0.39 8.12
C TYR A 55 4.54 -1.78 7.95
N SER A 56 3.54 -2.14 8.76
CA SER A 56 2.81 -3.40 8.60
C SER A 56 2.06 -3.46 7.26
N ILE A 57 1.40 -2.37 6.86
CA ILE A 57 0.70 -2.29 5.57
C ILE A 57 1.69 -2.28 4.41
N ALA A 58 2.81 -1.55 4.53
CA ALA A 58 3.88 -1.58 3.54
C ALA A 58 4.44 -3.00 3.34
N ALA A 59 4.65 -3.75 4.42
CA ALA A 59 5.10 -5.15 4.36
C ALA A 59 4.08 -6.05 3.63
N ILE A 60 2.77 -5.86 3.87
CA ILE A 60 1.71 -6.58 3.14
C ILE A 60 1.77 -6.27 1.63
N PHE A 61 1.97 -5.01 1.26
CA PHE A 61 2.10 -4.59 -0.14
C PHE A 61 3.31 -5.23 -0.82
N ILE A 62 4.47 -5.18 -0.16
CA ILE A 62 5.71 -5.80 -0.66
C ILE A 62 5.51 -7.32 -0.80
N TRP A 63 4.97 -7.98 0.21
CA TRP A 63 4.67 -9.41 0.15
C TRP A 63 3.75 -9.75 -1.03
N PHE A 64 2.72 -8.94 -1.26
CA PHE A 64 1.80 -9.13 -2.37
C PHE A 64 2.49 -8.99 -3.74
N ILE A 65 3.33 -7.96 -3.91
CA ILE A 65 4.13 -7.76 -5.13
C ILE A 65 5.01 -8.97 -5.42
N TRP A 66 5.67 -9.50 -4.39
CA TRP A 66 6.60 -10.61 -4.59
C TRP A 66 5.88 -11.94 -4.83
N LYS A 67 4.85 -12.23 -4.02
CA LYS A 67 4.22 -13.55 -3.99
C LYS A 67 3.07 -13.73 -4.99
N LYS A 68 2.27 -12.68 -5.24
CA LYS A 68 1.03 -12.79 -6.02
C LYS A 68 1.07 -12.08 -7.37
N MET A 69 1.88 -11.04 -7.53
CA MET A 69 1.90 -10.31 -8.81
C MET A 69 2.71 -11.05 -9.89
N PRO A 70 2.14 -11.20 -11.11
CA PRO A 70 2.81 -11.80 -12.26
C PRO A 70 3.72 -10.79 -12.97
N LEU A 71 4.66 -10.22 -12.22
CA LEU A 71 5.63 -9.24 -12.72
C LEU A 71 7.02 -9.85 -12.85
N GLU A 72 7.81 -9.31 -13.76
CA GLU A 72 9.24 -9.64 -13.88
C GLU A 72 10.00 -9.18 -12.63
N LYS A 73 11.07 -9.90 -12.25
CA LYS A 73 11.83 -9.65 -11.02
C LYS A 73 12.31 -8.19 -10.90
N LYS A 74 12.77 -7.59 -12.02
CA LYS A 74 13.20 -6.19 -12.07
C LYS A 74 12.05 -5.23 -11.72
N SER A 75 10.86 -5.47 -12.27
CA SER A 75 9.66 -4.67 -11.97
C SER A 75 9.23 -4.83 -10.51
N LYS A 76 9.27 -6.05 -9.95
CA LYS A 76 9.00 -6.29 -8.53
C LYS A 76 9.96 -5.51 -7.62
N SER A 77 11.24 -5.53 -7.95
CA SER A 77 12.27 -4.78 -7.21
C SER A 77 12.01 -3.27 -7.28
N ASN A 78 11.82 -2.71 -8.48
CA ASN A 78 11.55 -1.28 -8.65
C ASN A 78 10.32 -0.83 -7.84
N ASN A 79 9.23 -1.61 -7.87
CA ASN A 79 8.03 -1.31 -7.12
C ASN A 79 8.24 -1.40 -5.59
N THR A 80 9.08 -2.34 -5.15
CA THR A 80 9.45 -2.45 -3.73
C THR A 80 10.25 -1.24 -3.28
N PHE A 81 11.26 -0.82 -4.06
CA PHE A 81 12.02 0.40 -3.79
C PHE A 81 11.10 1.62 -3.73
N LEU A 82 10.15 1.70 -4.65
CA LEU A 82 9.19 2.80 -4.70
C LEU A 82 8.34 2.87 -3.42
N ILE A 83 7.89 1.73 -2.89
CA ILE A 83 7.16 1.67 -1.61
C ILE A 83 8.07 2.03 -0.41
N LEU A 84 9.30 1.52 -0.39
CA LEU A 84 10.22 1.76 0.74
C LEU A 84 10.69 3.21 0.82
N PHE A 85 10.94 3.86 -0.33
CA PHE A 85 11.43 5.25 -0.37
C PHE A 85 10.31 6.29 -0.28
N PHE A 86 9.17 6.06 -0.95
CA PHE A 86 8.08 7.04 -1.00
C PHE A 86 6.94 6.72 -0.02
N GLY A 87 7.04 5.65 0.76
CA GLY A 87 6.06 5.26 1.77
C GLY A 87 4.65 5.13 1.19
N ILE A 88 3.69 5.88 1.76
CA ILE A 88 2.29 5.85 1.33
C ILE A 88 2.09 6.35 -0.10
N ILE A 89 2.86 7.35 -0.52
CA ILE A 89 2.84 7.85 -1.91
C ILE A 89 3.33 6.74 -2.83
N GLY A 90 4.35 6.01 -2.39
CA GLY A 90 4.87 4.86 -3.11
C GLY A 90 3.82 3.77 -3.32
N MET A 91 3.07 3.44 -2.27
CA MET A 91 1.98 2.47 -2.34
C MET A 91 0.87 2.89 -3.32
N TRP A 92 0.56 4.19 -3.40
CA TRP A 92 -0.40 4.72 -4.36
C TRP A 92 0.09 4.67 -5.80
N LEU A 93 1.34 5.07 -6.05
CA LEU A 93 1.96 5.04 -7.38
C LEU A 93 2.09 3.63 -7.94
N TRP A 94 2.36 2.65 -7.08
CA TRP A 94 2.43 1.24 -7.49
C TRP A 94 1.07 0.64 -7.86
N MET A 95 -0.02 1.09 -7.22
CA MET A 95 -1.34 0.44 -7.32
C MET A 95 -1.82 0.35 -8.79
N PRO A 96 -1.93 -0.85 -9.37
CA PRO A 96 -2.22 -0.98 -10.79
C PRO A 96 -3.67 -0.59 -11.11
N ASN A 97 -3.87 0.08 -12.23
CA ASN A 97 -5.21 0.44 -12.69
C ASN A 97 -5.93 -0.74 -13.35
N LYS A 98 -7.25 -0.63 -13.59
CA LYS A 98 -8.04 -1.72 -14.20
C LYS A 98 -7.48 -2.18 -15.56
N LYS A 99 -6.92 -1.25 -16.35
CA LYS A 99 -6.38 -1.56 -17.69
C LYS A 99 -5.08 -2.35 -17.58
N GLU A 100 -4.19 -1.98 -16.67
CA GLU A 100 -2.94 -2.70 -16.38
C GLU A 100 -3.20 -4.10 -15.85
N VAL A 101 -4.16 -4.25 -14.92
CA VAL A 101 -4.55 -5.57 -14.43
C VAL A 101 -5.05 -6.46 -15.58
N ASN A 102 -5.81 -5.92 -16.53
CA ASN A 102 -6.25 -6.67 -17.71
C ASN A 102 -5.06 -7.09 -18.60
N LYS A 103 -4.08 -6.19 -18.81
CA LYS A 103 -2.87 -6.51 -19.59
C LYS A 103 -2.03 -7.59 -18.92
N LEU A 104 -1.87 -7.53 -17.59
CA LEU A 104 -1.16 -8.55 -16.82
C LEU A 104 -1.84 -9.91 -16.92
N ILE A 105 -3.17 -9.94 -16.90
CA ILE A 105 -3.96 -11.17 -17.08
C ILE A 105 -3.82 -11.71 -18.50
N GLN A 106 -3.88 -10.86 -19.52
CA GLN A 106 -3.76 -11.27 -20.93
C GLN A 106 -2.36 -11.79 -21.28
N LYS A 107 -1.29 -11.23 -20.71
CA LYS A 107 0.09 -11.71 -20.90
C LYS A 107 0.33 -13.12 -20.32
N GLN A 108 -0.58 -13.63 -19.49
CA GLN A 108 -0.49 -14.96 -18.87
C GLN A 108 -1.45 -16.00 -19.47
N SER A 109 -2.33 -15.60 -20.39
CA SER A 109 -3.19 -16.48 -21.18
C SER A 109 -2.52 -16.87 -22.48
#